data_AF-A0A6G8NFL8-F1
#
_entry.id   AF-A0A6G8NFL8-F1
#
_cell.length_a   1.000
_cell.length_b   1.000
_cell.length_c   1.000
_cell.angle_alpha   90.00
_cell.angle_beta   90.00
_cell.angle_gamma   90.00
#
_symmetry.space_group_name_H-M   'P 1'
#
loop_
_entity.id
_entity.type
_entity.pdbx_description
1 polymer ?
#
loop_
_entity_poly.entity_id
_entity_poly.type
_entity_poly.pdbx_seq_one_letter_code
_entity_poly.pdbx_strand_id
1 'polypeptide(L)'
;MAKEDKNWSGVAHVRIRLDILHSPAWRTLSFTARALFMDMRASLRSTNNGDINAALGTLSHKGWTSRTTILKAVAELTALGFIAKTRQGVGGPTTGSCSLFRFTDVPTFEQPRLGVSACKATFEYLVFKTLDEAEQALRDLAASEAKAKASKTK
;
A
#
# COMPACT_ATOMS: atom_id res chain seq x y z
N MET A 1 -16.47 39.78 -5.36
CA MET A 1 -15.56 38.62 -5.40
C MET A 1 -15.88 37.77 -4.19
N ALA A 2 -16.14 36.47 -4.37
CA ALA A 2 -16.37 35.58 -3.23
C ALA A 2 -15.12 35.60 -2.32
N LYS A 3 -15.32 35.73 -1.00
CA LYS A 3 -14.23 35.59 -0.03
C LYS A 3 -13.64 34.19 -0.18
N GLU A 4 -12.33 34.10 -0.22
CA GLU A 4 -11.64 32.82 -0.34
C GLU A 4 -11.90 31.97 0.91
N ASP A 5 -12.42 30.76 0.71
CA ASP A 5 -12.71 29.84 1.80
C ASP A 5 -11.40 29.30 2.38
N LYS A 6 -11.12 29.65 3.64
CA LYS A 6 -9.93 29.19 4.37
C LYS A 6 -9.82 27.67 4.49
N ASN A 7 -10.95 26.97 4.35
CA ASN A 7 -11.02 25.51 4.34
C ASN A 7 -10.59 24.90 2.98
N TRP A 8 -10.50 25.72 1.94
CA TRP A 8 -10.08 25.31 0.58
C TRP A 8 -8.65 25.76 0.29
N SER A 9 -8.33 27.03 0.57
CA SER A 9 -7.01 27.59 0.28
C SER A 9 -5.92 27.00 1.19
N GLY A 10 -4.92 26.34 0.60
CA GLY A 10 -3.72 25.89 1.31
C GLY A 10 -3.88 24.61 2.14
N VAL A 11 -5.04 23.94 2.09
CA VAL A 11 -5.23 22.65 2.76
C VAL A 11 -4.62 21.52 1.92
N ALA A 12 -3.75 20.71 2.56
CA ALA A 12 -3.16 19.55 1.92
C ALA A 12 -4.24 18.50 1.62
N HIS A 13 -4.21 17.96 0.40
CA HIS A 13 -5.16 16.95 -0.05
C HIS A 13 -4.43 15.77 -0.68
N VAL A 14 -5.08 14.61 -0.66
CA VAL A 14 -4.59 13.40 -1.31
C VAL A 14 -5.15 13.32 -2.73
N ARG A 15 -4.27 13.18 -3.73
CA ARG A 15 -4.68 12.93 -5.11
C ARG A 15 -4.54 11.47 -5.46
N ILE A 16 -5.62 10.93 -6.01
CA ILE A 16 -5.71 9.56 -6.52
C ILE A 16 -6.10 9.66 -7.97
N ARG A 17 -5.40 8.93 -8.82
CA ARG A 17 -5.69 8.90 -10.25
C ARG A 17 -7.01 8.17 -10.48
N LEU A 18 -7.80 8.64 -11.44
CA LEU A 18 -9.09 8.04 -11.74
C LEU A 18 -8.96 6.61 -12.30
N ASP A 19 -7.86 6.31 -12.98
CA ASP A 19 -7.61 4.96 -13.51
C ASP A 19 -7.44 3.92 -12.39
N ILE A 20 -6.86 4.29 -11.24
CA ILE A 20 -6.86 3.46 -10.03
C ILE A 20 -8.30 3.14 -9.63
N LEU A 21 -9.11 4.18 -9.42
CA LEU A 21 -10.48 4.04 -8.90
C LEU A 21 -11.40 3.28 -9.86
N HIS A 22 -11.16 3.39 -11.17
CA HIS A 22 -11.92 2.70 -12.19
C HIS A 22 -11.41 1.30 -12.53
N SER A 23 -10.20 0.94 -12.10
CA SER A 23 -9.60 -0.37 -12.36
C SER A 23 -10.43 -1.52 -11.76
N PRO A 24 -10.50 -2.68 -12.42
CA PRO A 24 -11.11 -3.88 -11.85
C PRO A 24 -10.46 -4.28 -10.53
N ALA A 25 -9.13 -4.18 -10.44
CA ALA A 25 -8.36 -4.45 -9.24
C ALA A 25 -8.82 -3.62 -8.02
N TRP A 26 -9.19 -2.35 -8.21
CA TRP A 26 -9.65 -1.52 -7.09
C TRP A 26 -11.02 -1.95 -6.56
N ARG A 27 -11.88 -2.46 -7.45
CA ARG A 27 -13.24 -2.89 -7.12
C ARG A 27 -13.23 -4.19 -6.30
N THR A 28 -12.27 -5.08 -6.55
CA THR A 28 -12.13 -6.36 -5.83
C THR A 28 -11.47 -6.24 -4.46
N LEU A 29 -10.76 -5.13 -4.18
CA LEU A 29 -10.16 -4.89 -2.86
C LEU A 29 -11.20 -4.91 -1.73
N SER A 30 -10.79 -5.44 -0.57
CA SER A 30 -11.57 -5.30 0.65
C SER A 30 -11.69 -3.84 1.09
N PHE A 31 -12.75 -3.51 1.84
CA PHE A 31 -12.88 -2.17 2.43
C PHE A 31 -11.70 -1.80 3.31
N THR A 32 -11.15 -2.77 4.03
CA THR A 32 -9.96 -2.59 4.86
C THR A 32 -8.74 -2.25 4.02
N ALA A 33 -8.50 -2.95 2.90
CA ALA A 33 -7.39 -2.65 2.02
C ALA A 33 -7.53 -1.27 1.35
N ARG A 34 -8.74 -0.88 0.95
CA ARG A 34 -9.03 0.47 0.45
C ARG A 34 -8.75 1.54 1.51
N ALA A 35 -9.17 1.33 2.75
CA ALA A 35 -8.90 2.26 3.85
C ALA A 35 -7.39 2.37 4.13
N LEU A 36 -6.67 1.23 4.17
CA LEU A 36 -5.22 1.23 4.37
C LEU A 36 -4.50 1.99 3.26
N PHE A 37 -4.93 1.81 2.00
CA PHE A 37 -4.36 2.55 0.88
C PHE A 37 -4.47 4.06 1.10
N MET A 38 -5.65 4.56 1.49
CA MET A 38 -5.88 5.98 1.76
C MET A 38 -4.99 6.49 2.90
N ASP A 39 -4.89 5.72 3.99
CA ASP A 39 -4.08 6.09 5.15
C ASP A 39 -2.59 6.11 4.82
N MET A 40 -2.09 5.14 4.07
CA MET A 40 -0.71 5.15 3.59
C MET A 40 -0.48 6.30 2.60
N ARG A 41 -1.46 6.59 1.74
CA ARG A 41 -1.38 7.63 0.71
C ARG A 41 -1.32 9.03 1.32
N ALA A 42 -1.99 9.25 2.45
CA ALA A 42 -1.92 10.51 3.19
C ALA A 42 -0.50 10.83 3.71
N SER A 43 0.36 9.83 3.88
CA SER A 43 1.77 10.00 4.26
C SER A 43 2.69 10.25 3.06
N LEU A 44 2.18 10.12 1.83
CA LEU A 44 2.94 10.37 0.62
C LEU A 44 3.25 11.87 0.48
N ARG A 45 4.48 12.16 0.10
CA ARG A 45 5.04 13.48 -0.22
C ARG A 45 5.80 13.36 -1.53
N SER A 46 6.28 14.47 -2.05
CA SER A 46 6.86 14.52 -3.40
C SER A 46 8.04 13.58 -3.63
N THR A 47 8.84 13.27 -2.60
CA THR A 47 10.09 12.51 -2.74
C THR A 47 10.18 11.25 -1.88
N ASN A 48 9.21 11.01 -0.99
CA ASN A 48 9.27 9.91 -0.03
C ASN A 48 8.62 8.61 -0.52
N ASN A 49 8.20 8.54 -1.79
CA ASN A 49 7.68 7.29 -2.34
C ASN A 49 8.77 6.21 -2.27
N GLY A 50 8.53 5.14 -1.52
CA GLY A 50 9.53 4.12 -1.18
C GLY A 50 9.96 4.09 0.29
N ASP A 51 9.60 5.11 1.08
CA ASP A 51 9.75 5.18 2.54
C ASP A 51 8.38 5.18 3.26
N ILE A 52 7.38 4.56 2.64
CA ILE A 52 6.05 4.44 3.27
C ILE A 52 6.02 3.15 4.07
N ASN A 53 5.67 3.24 5.35
CA ASN A 53 5.53 2.09 6.21
C ASN A 53 4.06 1.86 6.61
N ALA A 54 3.72 0.60 6.85
CA ALA A 54 2.43 0.17 7.38
C ALA A 54 2.58 -0.37 8.82
N ALA A 55 3.42 0.27 9.63
CA ALA A 55 3.65 -0.18 11.00
C ALA A 55 2.44 0.16 11.89
N LEU A 56 2.06 -0.75 12.79
CA LEU A 56 0.94 -0.54 13.70
C LEU A 56 1.13 0.71 14.56
N GLY A 57 2.36 1.00 15.02
CA GLY A 57 2.63 2.22 15.81
C GLY A 57 2.40 3.53 15.04
N THR A 58 2.56 3.52 13.72
CA THR A 58 2.27 4.70 12.87
C THR A 58 0.79 4.79 12.54
N LEU A 59 0.13 3.65 12.34
CA LEU A 59 -1.28 3.57 11.97
C LEU A 59 -2.24 3.60 13.17
N SER A 60 -1.76 3.38 14.39
CA SER A 60 -2.57 3.42 15.61
C SER A 60 -3.22 4.78 15.83
N HIS A 61 -2.49 5.87 15.52
CA HIS A 61 -3.01 7.24 15.54
C HIS A 61 -4.16 7.47 14.55
N LYS A 62 -4.32 6.58 13.56
CA LYS A 62 -5.42 6.59 12.57
C LYS A 62 -6.53 5.59 12.91
N GLY A 63 -6.50 4.98 14.09
CA GLY A 63 -7.52 4.04 14.56
C GLY A 63 -7.24 2.56 14.26
N TRP A 64 -6.07 2.21 13.73
CA TRP A 64 -5.72 0.81 13.50
C TRP A 64 -5.30 0.11 14.79
N THR A 65 -5.96 -0.99 15.13
CA THR A 65 -5.70 -1.74 16.37
C THR A 65 -5.06 -3.10 16.12
N SER A 66 -5.22 -3.67 14.92
CA SER A 66 -4.83 -5.05 14.63
C SER A 66 -3.72 -5.13 13.59
N ARG A 67 -2.58 -5.70 14.01
CA ARG A 67 -1.46 -6.00 13.11
C ARG A 67 -1.84 -7.01 12.03
N THR A 68 -2.66 -8.02 12.36
CA THR A 68 -3.07 -9.05 11.40
C THR A 68 -3.95 -8.47 10.30
N THR A 69 -4.82 -7.51 10.66
CA THR A 69 -5.67 -6.79 9.71
C THR A 69 -4.84 -5.94 8.75
N ILE A 70 -3.82 -5.22 9.27
CA ILE A 70 -2.89 -4.46 8.43
C ILE A 70 -2.13 -5.40 7.48
N LEU A 71 -1.61 -6.53 7.98
CA LEU A 71 -0.85 -7.47 7.16
C LEU A 71 -1.68 -8.05 6.01
N LYS A 72 -2.94 -8.40 6.26
CA LYS A 72 -3.88 -8.86 5.20
C LYS A 72 -4.11 -7.77 4.16
N ALA A 73 -4.40 -6.55 4.60
CA ALA A 73 -4.61 -5.42 3.71
C ALA A 73 -3.37 -5.09 2.86
N VAL A 74 -2.17 -5.14 3.45
CA VAL A 74 -0.90 -5.00 2.71
C VAL A 74 -0.74 -6.12 1.68
N ALA A 75 -1.07 -7.37 2.04
CA ALA A 75 -0.98 -8.50 1.14
C ALA A 75 -1.91 -8.35 -0.07
N GLU A 76 -3.17 -7.94 0.15
CA GLU A 76 -4.14 -7.64 -0.92
C GLU A 76 -3.64 -6.52 -1.84
N LEU A 77 -3.18 -5.40 -1.28
CA LEU A 77 -2.66 -4.27 -2.06
C LEU A 77 -1.40 -4.63 -2.86
N THR A 78 -0.57 -5.53 -2.34
CA THR A 78 0.64 -6.01 -3.03
C THR A 78 0.28 -6.99 -4.13
N ALA A 79 -0.62 -7.94 -3.86
CA ALA A 79 -1.07 -8.94 -4.84
C ALA A 79 -1.74 -8.30 -6.06
N LEU A 80 -2.50 -7.21 -5.84
CA LEU A 80 -3.15 -6.45 -6.90
C LEU A 80 -2.29 -5.32 -7.48
N GLY A 81 -1.02 -5.20 -7.09
CA GLY A 81 -0.06 -4.29 -7.72
C GLY A 81 -0.30 -2.81 -7.44
N PHE A 82 -0.97 -2.44 -6.34
CA PHE A 82 -1.11 -1.04 -5.90
C PHE A 82 0.11 -0.55 -5.13
N ILE A 83 0.72 -1.44 -4.36
CA ILE A 83 1.95 -1.18 -3.62
C ILE A 83 2.98 -2.26 -3.91
N ALA A 84 4.25 -1.90 -3.83
CA ALA A 84 5.35 -2.85 -3.93
C ALA A 84 6.33 -2.63 -2.77
N LYS A 85 6.94 -3.72 -2.30
CA LYS A 85 7.93 -3.66 -1.23
C LYS A 85 9.24 -3.11 -1.76
N THR A 86 9.75 -2.03 -1.16
CA THR A 86 11.05 -1.45 -1.50
C THR A 86 12.16 -2.02 -0.64
N ARG A 87 11.89 -2.22 0.65
CA ARG A 87 12.83 -2.81 1.60
C ARG A 87 12.14 -3.85 2.46
N GLN A 88 12.74 -5.03 2.52
CA GLN A 88 12.39 -6.03 3.52
C GLN A 88 12.89 -5.55 4.89
N GLY A 89 11.96 -5.37 5.83
CA GLY A 89 12.32 -5.13 7.22
C GLY A 89 13.05 -6.33 7.80
N VAL A 90 14.08 -6.09 8.61
CA VAL A 90 14.79 -7.14 9.37
C VAL A 90 13.95 -7.43 10.61
N GLY A 91 13.57 -8.70 10.84
CA GLY A 91 12.76 -9.08 12.00
C GLY A 91 13.61 -9.20 13.27
N GLY A 92 13.23 -8.48 14.33
CA GLY A 92 13.85 -8.60 15.65
C GLY A 92 12.97 -7.97 16.75
N PRO A 93 12.96 -8.51 17.99
CA PRO A 93 12.13 -8.00 19.09
C PRO A 93 12.46 -6.56 19.53
N THR A 94 13.71 -6.12 19.31
CA THR A 94 14.27 -4.87 19.85
C THR A 94 14.85 -3.93 18.77
N THR A 95 15.19 -4.45 17.58
CA THR A 95 15.86 -3.68 16.51
C THR A 95 15.25 -3.93 15.13
N GLY A 96 14.01 -4.46 15.11
CA GLY A 96 13.36 -4.83 13.87
C GLY A 96 12.97 -3.61 13.04
N SER A 97 13.53 -3.47 11.84
CA SER A 97 13.11 -2.42 10.93
C SER A 97 11.78 -2.80 10.28
N CYS A 98 10.87 -1.82 10.13
CA CYS A 98 9.62 -2.06 9.41
C CYS A 98 9.90 -2.24 7.91
N SER A 99 9.00 -3.00 7.26
CA SER A 99 9.00 -3.11 5.81
C SER A 99 8.58 -1.77 5.20
N LEU A 100 9.32 -1.35 4.16
CA LEU A 100 9.00 -0.15 3.41
C LEU A 100 8.32 -0.51 2.09
N PHE A 101 7.42 0.37 1.67
CA PHE A 101 6.58 0.21 0.51
C PHE A 101 6.66 1.46 -0.37
N ARG A 102 6.49 1.25 -1.67
CA ARG A 102 6.22 2.28 -2.68
C ARG A 102 4.82 2.08 -3.24
N PHE A 103 4.20 3.17 -3.68
CA PHE A 103 3.06 3.11 -4.57
C PHE A 103 3.54 2.89 -6.00
N THR A 104 2.85 2.03 -6.75
CA THR A 104 3.23 1.66 -8.12
C THR A 104 2.84 2.73 -9.16
N ASP A 105 1.91 3.63 -8.83
CA ASP A 105 1.46 4.71 -9.73
C ASP A 105 2.32 5.98 -9.66
N VAL A 106 3.23 6.07 -8.69
CA VAL A 106 4.12 7.23 -8.50
C VAL A 106 5.56 6.77 -8.72
N PRO A 107 6.42 7.58 -9.38
CA PRO A 107 7.83 7.25 -9.47
C PRO A 107 8.47 7.19 -8.07
N THR A 108 9.43 6.30 -7.90
CA THR A 108 10.26 6.17 -6.70
C THR A 108 11.60 6.83 -6.95
N PHE A 109 12.01 7.70 -6.04
CA PHE A 109 13.33 8.34 -6.11
C PHE A 109 14.37 7.47 -5.38
N GLU A 110 15.62 7.64 -5.76
CA GLU A 110 16.72 6.98 -5.07
C GLU A 110 16.87 7.55 -3.65
N GLN A 111 16.94 6.65 -2.66
CA GLN A 111 17.16 7.02 -1.27
C GLN A 111 18.29 6.15 -0.71
N PRO A 112 19.56 6.57 -0.86
CA PRO A 112 20.72 5.76 -0.49
C PRO A 112 20.71 5.35 0.99
N ARG A 113 20.25 6.25 1.87
CA ARG A 113 20.13 6.00 3.32
C ARG A 113 19.20 4.83 3.65
N LEU A 114 18.17 4.61 2.84
CA LEU A 114 17.15 3.59 3.07
C LEU A 114 17.34 2.35 2.20
N GLY A 115 18.33 2.37 1.28
CA GLY A 115 18.57 1.29 0.33
C GLY A 115 17.49 1.17 -0.75
N VAL A 116 16.77 2.26 -1.04
CA VAL A 116 15.70 2.26 -2.04
C VAL A 116 16.27 2.74 -3.38
N SER A 117 16.18 1.89 -4.40
CA SER A 117 16.60 2.22 -5.77
C SER A 117 15.51 3.04 -6.48
N ALA A 118 15.93 3.96 -7.35
CA ALA A 118 15.01 4.71 -8.20
C ALA A 118 14.26 3.78 -9.15
N CYS A 119 12.95 3.98 -9.26
CA CYS A 119 12.09 3.18 -10.13
C CYS A 119 11.05 4.09 -10.78
N LYS A 120 10.75 3.85 -12.06
CA LYS A 120 9.64 4.54 -12.74
C LYS A 120 8.30 4.02 -12.18
N ALA A 121 7.23 4.77 -12.36
CA ALA A 121 5.89 4.27 -12.06
C ALA A 121 5.61 3.02 -12.93
N THR A 122 5.26 1.91 -12.28
CA THR A 122 5.10 0.59 -12.92
C THR A 122 3.64 0.26 -13.23
N PHE A 123 2.68 0.91 -12.57
CA PHE A 123 1.24 0.72 -12.78
C PHE A 123 0.78 -0.75 -12.81
N GLU A 124 1.33 -1.57 -11.91
CA GLU A 124 1.14 -3.03 -11.89
C GLU A 124 -0.34 -3.45 -11.77
N TYR A 125 -1.18 -2.62 -11.15
CA TYR A 125 -2.63 -2.85 -11.06
C TYR A 125 -3.37 -2.83 -12.42
N LEU A 126 -2.76 -2.29 -13.49
CA LEU A 126 -3.37 -2.30 -14.83
C LEU A 126 -3.25 -3.66 -15.53
N VAL A 127 -2.50 -4.62 -14.97
CA VAL A 127 -2.42 -5.99 -15.50
C VAL A 127 -3.78 -6.67 -15.45
N PHE A 128 -4.60 -6.35 -14.44
CA PHE A 128 -5.94 -6.92 -14.25
C PHE A 128 -6.96 -6.16 -15.08
N LYS A 129 -7.37 -6.76 -16.21
CA LYS A 129 -8.33 -6.15 -17.14
C LYS A 129 -9.76 -6.51 -16.82
N THR A 130 -9.97 -7.63 -16.12
CA THR A 130 -11.30 -8.12 -15.72
C THR A 130 -11.40 -8.28 -14.21
N LEU A 131 -12.63 -8.35 -13.69
CA LEU A 131 -12.87 -8.61 -12.26
C LEU A 131 -12.42 -10.03 -11.89
N ASP A 132 -12.70 -11.01 -12.74
CA ASP A 132 -12.38 -12.42 -12.51
C ASP A 132 -10.87 -12.64 -12.36
N GLU A 133 -10.04 -11.99 -13.18
CA GLU A 133 -8.58 -12.04 -13.06
C GLU A 133 -8.10 -11.51 -11.70
N ALA A 134 -8.66 -10.38 -11.26
CA ALA A 134 -8.31 -9.78 -9.99
C ALA A 134 -8.79 -10.62 -8.79
N GLU A 135 -9.98 -11.20 -8.87
CA GLU A 135 -10.48 -12.14 -7.86
C GLU A 135 -9.63 -13.41 -7.80
N GLN A 136 -9.22 -13.93 -8.95
CA GLN A 136 -8.38 -15.11 -9.02
C GLN A 136 -7.02 -14.86 -8.35
N ALA A 137 -6.41 -13.69 -8.57
CA ALA A 137 -5.18 -13.31 -7.88
C ALA A 137 -5.34 -13.27 -6.34
N LEU A 138 -6.49 -12.79 -5.84
CA LEU A 138 -6.79 -12.81 -4.40
C LEU A 138 -7.02 -14.24 -3.88
N ARG A 139 -7.64 -15.13 -4.67
CA ARG A 139 -7.80 -16.56 -4.32
C ARG A 139 -6.46 -17.27 -4.27
N ASP A 140 -5.57 -16.99 -5.23
CA ASP A 140 -4.23 -17.57 -5.30
C ASP A 140 -3.38 -17.10 -4.11
N LEU A 141 -3.49 -15.81 -3.74
CA LEU A 141 -2.91 -15.28 -2.51
C LEU A 141 -3.38 -16.07 -1.29
N ALA A 142 -4.70 -16.22 -1.10
CA ALA A 142 -5.26 -16.96 0.02
C ALA A 142 -4.81 -18.43 0.06
N ALA A 143 -4.73 -19.09 -1.11
CA ALA A 143 -4.22 -20.45 -1.22
C ALA A 143 -2.73 -20.56 -0.85
N SER A 144 -1.91 -19.59 -1.28
CA SER A 144 -0.49 -19.53 -0.92
C SER A 144 -0.28 -19.30 0.58
N GLU A 145 -1.08 -18.43 1.20
CA GLU A 145 -1.02 -18.18 2.64
C GLU A 145 -1.44 -19.41 3.45
N ALA A 146 -2.47 -20.14 2.99
CA ALA A 146 -2.91 -21.38 3.61
C ALA A 146 -1.80 -22.46 3.56
N LYS A 147 -1.14 -22.62 2.41
CA LYS A 147 0.02 -23.52 2.25
C LYS A 147 1.18 -23.12 3.16
N ALA A 148 1.51 -21.82 3.22
CA ALA A 148 2.60 -21.31 4.06
C ALA A 148 2.32 -21.50 5.57
N LYS A 149 1.05 -21.37 6.01
CA LYS A 149 0.66 -21.67 7.39
C LYS A 149 0.77 -23.17 7.68
N ALA A 150 0.32 -24.03 6.77
CA ALA A 150 0.42 -25.49 6.94
C ALA A 150 1.87 -25.98 7.06
N SER A 151 2.81 -25.36 6.33
CA SER A 151 4.23 -25.69 6.42
C SER A 151 4.89 -25.22 7.72
N LYS A 152 4.36 -24.22 8.42
CA LYS A 152 4.92 -23.70 9.68
C LYS A 152 4.40 -24.43 10.93
N THR A 153 3.36 -25.24 10.78
CA THR A 153 2.78 -26.06 11.85
C THR A 153 3.38 -27.47 11.90
N LYS A 154 4.17 -27.85 10.89
CA LYS A 154 5.05 -29.03 10.92
C LYS A 154 6.41 -28.65 11.47
#